data_AF-A0A7S3H5C4-F1
#
_entry.id   AF-A0A7S3H5C4-F1
#
_cell.length_a   1.000
_cell.length_b   1.000
_cell.length_c   1.000
_cell.angle_alpha   90.00
_cell.angle_beta   90.00
_cell.angle_gamma   90.00
#
_symmetry.space_group_name_H-M   'P 1'
#
loop_
_entity.id
_entity.type
_entity.pdbx_description
1 polymer ?
#
loop_
_entity_poly.entity_id
_entity_poly.type
_entity_poly.pdbx_seq_one_letter_code
_entity_poly.pdbx_strand_id
1 'polypeptide(L)'
;MAQQYADDKKVSDLIAQTKPGWFSFEYFPPKTDEGVKNLHKRINRMATLGPLFTDFTWGAGGSTSELSLQLTSWAKNEAGTVSNMHLTCTNQKSEMCGDALTQCKKVGVRNIVALRGDPPRGSEKWGATEG
;
A
#
# COMPACT_ATOMS: atom_id res chain seq x y z
N MET A 1 20.01 15.83 -7.14
CA MET A 1 19.15 16.38 -6.07
C MET A 1 18.09 15.33 -5.78
N ALA A 2 18.00 14.79 -4.56
CA ALA A 2 16.95 13.82 -4.24
C ALA A 2 15.59 14.53 -4.31
N GLN A 3 14.62 13.94 -5.02
CA GLN A 3 13.27 14.49 -5.09
C GLN A 3 12.64 14.50 -3.70
N GLN A 4 12.20 15.66 -3.24
CA GLN A 4 11.54 15.81 -1.94
C GLN A 4 10.03 15.57 -2.11
N TYR A 5 9.55 14.43 -1.60
CA TYR A 5 8.13 14.10 -1.62
C TYR A 5 7.42 14.74 -0.43
N ALA A 6 6.27 15.36 -0.67
CA ALA A 6 5.40 15.85 0.39
C ALA A 6 4.70 14.68 1.10
N ASP A 7 4.51 14.80 2.40
CA ASP A 7 3.82 13.80 3.21
C ASP A 7 2.34 13.70 2.83
N ASP A 8 1.81 12.48 2.81
CA ASP A 8 0.37 12.26 2.76
C ASP A 8 -0.33 12.81 4.01
N LYS A 9 -1.54 13.34 3.79
CA LYS A 9 -2.47 13.55 4.89
C LYS A 9 -2.76 12.22 5.59
N LYS A 10 -2.96 12.27 6.90
CA LYS A 10 -3.33 11.09 7.67
C LYS A 10 -4.77 10.72 7.37
N VAL A 11 -5.03 9.46 7.06
CA VAL A 11 -6.38 8.95 6.80
C VAL A 11 -7.30 9.14 8.01
N SER A 12 -6.77 9.03 9.24
CA SER A 12 -7.52 9.34 10.47
C SER A 12 -8.10 10.75 10.47
N ASP A 13 -7.30 11.73 10.04
CA ASP A 13 -7.69 13.14 10.04
C ASP A 13 -8.71 13.41 8.94
N LEU A 14 -8.51 12.78 7.77
CA LEU A 14 -9.46 12.84 6.65
C LEU A 14 -10.83 12.29 7.06
N ILE A 15 -10.87 11.12 7.70
CA ILE A 15 -12.12 10.50 8.16
C ILE A 15 -12.81 11.40 9.19
N ALA A 16 -12.07 11.96 10.15
CA ALA A 16 -12.63 12.83 11.18
C ALA A 16 -13.24 14.14 10.61
N GLN A 17 -12.74 14.62 9.48
CA GLN A 17 -13.20 15.87 8.83
C GLN A 17 -14.25 15.64 7.73
N THR A 18 -14.49 14.39 7.32
CA THR A 18 -15.36 14.06 6.19
C THR A 18 -16.74 13.59 6.66
N LYS A 19 -17.79 14.08 6.02
CA LYS A 19 -19.17 13.65 6.31
C LYS A 19 -19.35 12.16 5.95
N PRO A 20 -20.25 11.42 6.64
CA PRO A 20 -20.57 10.03 6.29
C PRO A 20 -20.98 9.87 4.82
N GLY A 21 -20.67 8.69 4.25
CA GLY A 21 -20.90 8.39 2.83
C GLY A 21 -19.66 8.46 1.95
N TRP A 22 -18.48 8.63 2.54
CA TRP A 22 -17.20 8.48 1.84
C TRP A 22 -16.91 7.01 1.49
N PHE A 23 -16.02 6.80 0.52
CA PHE A 23 -15.58 5.48 0.07
C PHE A 23 -14.08 5.48 -0.24
N SER A 24 -13.48 4.29 -0.31
CA SER A 24 -12.10 4.06 -0.75
C SER A 24 -12.06 2.95 -1.81
N PHE A 25 -10.91 2.79 -2.46
CA PHE A 25 -10.66 1.68 -3.38
C PHE A 25 -9.43 0.89 -2.97
N GLU A 26 -9.52 -0.43 -3.01
CA GLU A 26 -8.40 -1.33 -2.80
C GLU A 26 -7.97 -1.98 -4.12
N TYR A 27 -6.65 -1.98 -4.38
CA TYR A 27 -6.03 -2.56 -5.57
C TYR A 27 -5.00 -3.61 -5.19
N PHE A 28 -4.86 -4.64 -6.03
CA PHE A 28 -3.83 -5.65 -5.88
C PHE A 28 -2.72 -5.50 -6.95
N PRO A 29 -1.46 -5.78 -6.59
CA PRO A 29 -0.35 -5.80 -7.54
C PRO A 29 -0.60 -6.77 -8.71
N PRO A 30 -0.63 -6.29 -9.97
CA PRO A 30 -0.76 -7.16 -11.12
C PRO A 30 0.48 -8.05 -11.32
N LYS A 31 0.30 -9.22 -11.93
CA LYS A 31 1.40 -10.17 -12.19
C LYS A 31 2.23 -9.85 -13.43
N THR A 32 1.82 -8.88 -14.24
CA THR A 32 2.45 -8.54 -15.52
C THR A 32 2.61 -7.03 -15.67
N ASP A 33 3.62 -6.59 -16.42
CA ASP A 33 3.87 -5.17 -16.70
C ASP A 33 2.72 -4.51 -17.44
N GLU A 34 2.08 -5.25 -18.36
CA GLU A 34 0.86 -4.77 -19.03
C GLU A 34 -0.28 -4.57 -18.02
N GLY A 35 -0.41 -5.49 -17.06
CA GLY A 35 -1.34 -5.36 -15.94
C GLY A 35 -1.09 -4.10 -15.12
N VAL A 36 0.18 -3.79 -14.82
CA VAL A 36 0.58 -2.56 -14.11
C VAL A 36 0.19 -1.32 -14.90
N LYS A 37 0.50 -1.27 -16.21
CA LYS A 37 0.11 -0.15 -17.09
C LYS A 37 -1.41 0.05 -17.14
N ASN A 38 -2.17 -1.05 -17.19
CA ASN A 38 -3.63 -1.00 -17.18
C ASN A 38 -4.19 -0.57 -15.82
N LEU A 39 -3.53 -0.97 -14.72
CA LEU A 39 -3.90 -0.54 -13.38
C LEU A 39 -3.65 0.97 -13.20
N HIS A 40 -2.53 1.53 -13.66
CA HIS A 40 -2.29 2.98 -13.63
C HIS A 40 -3.41 3.77 -14.33
N LYS A 41 -3.80 3.34 -15.55
CA LYS A 41 -4.93 3.95 -16.28
C LYS A 41 -6.25 3.87 -15.49
N ARG A 42 -6.47 2.74 -14.80
CA ARG A 42 -7.67 2.53 -13.98
C ARG A 42 -7.67 3.44 -12.75
N ILE A 43 -6.55 3.52 -12.03
CA ILE A 43 -6.40 4.39 -10.85
C ILE A 43 -6.66 5.84 -11.24
N ASN A 44 -6.06 6.34 -12.34
CA ASN A 44 -6.32 7.71 -12.81
C ASN A 44 -7.80 7.98 -13.08
N ARG A 45 -8.50 7.04 -13.72
CA ARG A 45 -9.95 7.17 -13.96
C ARG A 45 -10.77 7.09 -12.68
N MET A 46 -10.38 6.24 -11.73
CA MET A 46 -11.14 6.05 -10.49
C MET A 46 -10.87 7.15 -9.46
N ALA A 47 -9.70 7.79 -9.51
CA ALA A 47 -9.36 8.96 -8.71
C ALA A 47 -10.32 10.12 -8.97
N THR A 48 -10.84 10.28 -10.19
CA THR A 48 -11.83 11.34 -10.50
C THR A 48 -13.18 11.14 -9.83
N LEU A 49 -13.45 9.95 -9.27
CA LEU A 49 -14.66 9.70 -8.49
C LEU A 49 -14.59 10.29 -7.07
N GLY A 50 -13.40 10.72 -6.65
CA GLY A 50 -13.17 11.30 -5.33
C GLY A 50 -13.17 10.30 -4.17
N PRO A 51 -12.48 9.15 -4.26
CA PRO A 51 -12.28 8.30 -3.09
C PRO A 51 -11.51 9.07 -2.01
N LEU A 52 -11.82 8.82 -0.74
CA LEU A 52 -11.14 9.49 0.38
C LEU A 52 -9.67 9.07 0.48
N PHE A 53 -9.39 7.82 0.16
CA PHE A 53 -8.05 7.25 0.05
C PHE A 53 -8.08 5.99 -0.84
N THR A 54 -6.90 5.46 -1.14
CA THR A 54 -6.71 4.22 -1.89
C THR A 54 -5.79 3.27 -1.14
N ASP A 55 -6.06 1.97 -1.23
CA ASP A 55 -5.31 0.91 -0.57
C ASP A 55 -4.60 0.02 -1.59
N PHE A 56 -3.40 -0.42 -1.25
CA PHE A 56 -2.58 -1.31 -2.07
C PHE A 56 -2.19 -2.55 -1.29
N THR A 57 -2.63 -3.71 -1.75
CA THR A 57 -2.40 -4.97 -1.04
C THR A 57 -0.93 -5.37 -1.05
N TRP A 58 -0.55 -6.16 -0.05
CA TRP A 58 0.79 -6.72 0.13
C TRP A 58 0.69 -8.24 0.14
N GLY A 59 1.34 -8.88 -0.82
CA GLY A 59 1.34 -10.33 -0.93
C GLY A 59 1.97 -10.99 0.29
N ALA A 60 1.38 -12.09 0.76
CA ALA A 60 1.88 -12.85 1.90
C ALA A 60 3.39 -13.17 1.76
N GLY A 61 4.12 -13.08 2.87
CA GLY A 61 5.57 -13.27 2.90
C GLY A 61 6.38 -12.22 2.12
N GLY A 62 5.79 -11.09 1.74
CA GLY A 62 6.51 -10.02 1.01
C GLY A 62 6.68 -10.28 -0.48
N SER A 63 5.96 -11.27 -1.05
CA SER A 63 6.08 -11.69 -2.45
C SER A 63 5.85 -10.59 -3.49
N THR A 64 5.11 -9.54 -3.14
CA THR A 64 4.86 -8.38 -4.01
C THR A 64 5.31 -7.06 -3.39
N SER A 65 6.14 -7.11 -2.35
CA SER A 65 6.52 -5.96 -1.51
C SER A 65 6.99 -4.75 -2.32
N GLU A 66 7.91 -4.96 -3.25
CA GLU A 66 8.45 -3.90 -4.11
C GLU A 66 7.37 -3.27 -4.99
N LEU A 67 6.55 -4.09 -5.66
CA LEU A 67 5.49 -3.59 -6.53
C LEU A 67 4.39 -2.87 -5.74
N SER A 68 4.03 -3.35 -4.54
CA SER A 68 3.10 -2.67 -3.64
C SER A 68 3.59 -1.27 -3.27
N LEU A 69 4.88 -1.14 -2.93
CA LEU A 69 5.50 0.17 -2.65
C LEU A 69 5.50 1.07 -3.89
N GLN A 70 5.87 0.54 -5.05
CA GLN A 70 5.89 1.30 -6.31
C GLN A 70 4.49 1.83 -6.67
N LEU A 71 3.46 0.98 -6.59
CA LEU A 71 2.07 1.35 -6.87
C LEU A 71 1.55 2.38 -5.87
N THR A 72 1.82 2.20 -4.57
CA THR A 72 1.41 3.15 -3.53
C THR A 72 2.08 4.51 -3.73
N SER A 73 3.39 4.51 -4.01
CA SER A 73 4.15 5.74 -4.30
C SER A 73 3.62 6.44 -5.55
N TRP A 74 3.36 5.69 -6.62
CA TRP A 74 2.85 6.24 -7.87
C TRP A 74 1.45 6.82 -7.70
N ALA A 75 0.54 6.11 -7.03
CA ALA A 75 -0.82 6.60 -6.79
C ALA A 75 -0.81 7.91 -5.98
N LYS A 76 0.05 7.98 -4.96
CA LYS A 76 0.29 9.20 -4.20
C LYS A 76 0.86 10.34 -5.05
N ASN A 77 2.00 10.10 -5.67
CA ASN A 77 2.86 11.16 -6.21
C ASN A 77 2.49 11.56 -7.64
N GLU A 78 1.85 10.67 -8.40
CA GLU A 78 1.46 10.89 -9.79
C GLU A 78 -0.07 10.95 -9.97
N ALA A 79 -0.83 10.06 -9.33
CA ALA A 79 -2.30 10.08 -9.43
C ALA A 79 -2.98 11.03 -8.43
N GLY A 80 -2.24 11.53 -7.44
CA GLY A 80 -2.71 12.52 -6.46
C GLY A 80 -3.68 11.97 -5.41
N THR A 81 -3.72 10.65 -5.18
CA THR A 81 -4.57 10.04 -4.16
C THR A 81 -3.82 9.88 -2.83
N VAL A 82 -4.50 10.12 -1.70
CA VAL A 82 -3.95 9.70 -0.40
C VAL A 82 -3.92 8.17 -0.37
N SER A 83 -2.75 7.61 -0.10
CA SER A 83 -2.50 6.19 -0.37
C SER A 83 -2.03 5.44 0.88
N ASN A 84 -2.64 4.29 1.13
CA ASN A 84 -2.28 3.35 2.17
C ASN A 84 -1.56 2.16 1.55
N MET A 85 -0.47 1.73 2.16
CA MET A 85 0.16 0.45 1.83
C MET A 85 -0.24 -0.59 2.86
N HIS A 86 -0.71 -1.75 2.42
CA HIS A 86 -0.81 -2.90 3.31
C HIS A 86 0.58 -3.39 3.68
N LEU A 87 0.73 -3.94 4.88
CA LEU A 87 1.97 -4.56 5.31
C LEU A 87 1.64 -5.76 6.19
N THR A 88 1.88 -6.97 5.68
CA THR A 88 1.79 -8.19 6.49
C THR A 88 3.11 -8.43 7.23
N CYS A 89 3.11 -9.16 8.34
CA CYS A 89 4.34 -9.47 9.08
C CYS A 89 4.72 -10.96 9.13
N THR A 90 3.84 -11.88 8.75
CA THR A 90 4.13 -13.33 8.76
C THR A 90 4.93 -13.77 7.54
N ASN A 91 5.66 -14.89 7.69
CA ASN A 91 6.40 -15.58 6.63
C ASN A 91 7.48 -14.72 5.95
N GLN A 92 8.03 -13.74 6.67
CA GLN A 92 9.10 -12.84 6.20
C GLN A 92 9.96 -12.40 7.38
N LYS A 93 11.17 -11.90 7.09
CA LYS A 93 12.07 -11.36 8.13
C LYS A 93 11.55 -10.02 8.65
N SER A 94 11.80 -9.74 9.93
CA SER A 94 11.42 -8.48 10.57
C SER A 94 12.02 -7.24 9.87
N GLU A 95 13.23 -7.37 9.34
CA GLU A 95 13.96 -6.35 8.57
C GLU A 95 13.17 -5.88 7.34
N MET A 96 12.47 -6.78 6.64
CA MET A 96 11.70 -6.43 5.45
C MET A 96 10.58 -5.43 5.74
N CYS A 97 9.93 -5.57 6.91
CA CYS A 97 8.93 -4.61 7.37
C CYS A 97 9.58 -3.24 7.64
N GLY A 98 10.73 -3.23 8.32
CA GLY A 98 11.47 -2.00 8.63
C GLY A 98 11.93 -1.25 7.37
N ASP A 99 12.44 -1.99 6.39
CA ASP A 99 12.86 -1.45 5.10
C ASP A 99 11.66 -0.87 4.33
N ALA A 100 10.56 -1.61 4.23
CA ALA A 100 9.35 -1.15 3.56
C ALA A 100 8.82 0.16 4.19
N LEU A 101 8.74 0.22 5.52
CA LEU A 101 8.32 1.43 6.24
C LEU A 101 9.27 2.61 5.99
N THR A 102 10.58 2.35 5.96
CA THR A 102 11.59 3.36 5.67
C THR A 102 11.43 3.90 4.24
N GLN A 103 11.17 3.03 3.26
CA GLN A 103 10.95 3.45 1.88
C GLN A 103 9.64 4.21 1.71
N CYS A 104 8.53 3.74 2.30
CA CYS A 104 7.28 4.50 2.37
C CYS A 104 7.54 5.90 2.94
N LYS A 105 8.31 5.97 4.02
CA LYS A 105 8.63 7.25 4.66
C LYS A 105 9.36 8.20 3.69
N LYS A 106 10.36 7.71 2.96
CA LYS A 106 11.14 8.47 1.97
C LYS A 106 10.29 9.04 0.83
N VAL A 107 9.26 8.31 0.39
CA VAL A 107 8.38 8.73 -0.73
C VAL A 107 7.11 9.44 -0.28
N GLY A 108 7.05 9.87 0.99
CA GLY A 108 5.92 10.63 1.53
C GLY A 108 4.69 9.79 1.89
N VAL A 109 4.70 8.47 1.73
CA VAL A 109 3.60 7.60 2.17
C VAL A 109 3.56 7.57 3.69
N ARG A 110 2.40 7.87 4.29
CA ARG A 110 2.25 8.07 5.75
C ARG A 110 1.17 7.21 6.39
N ASN A 111 0.53 6.36 5.62
CA ASN A 111 -0.57 5.52 6.06
C ASN A 111 -0.26 4.05 5.73
N ILE A 112 -0.40 3.18 6.73
CA ILE A 112 -0.08 1.75 6.64
C ILE A 112 -1.25 0.96 7.22
N VAL A 113 -1.71 -0.04 6.48
CA VAL A 113 -2.63 -1.05 7.00
C VAL A 113 -1.80 -2.20 7.54
N ALA A 114 -1.53 -2.16 8.85
CA ALA A 114 -0.75 -3.19 9.52
C ALA A 114 -1.59 -4.46 9.70
N LEU A 115 -1.14 -5.55 9.10
CA LEU A 115 -1.85 -6.83 9.08
C LEU A 115 -0.93 -7.95 9.58
N ARG A 116 -1.52 -9.01 10.13
CA ARG A 116 -0.75 -10.22 10.44
C ARG A 116 -0.28 -10.89 9.15
N GLY A 117 -1.21 -11.16 8.23
CA GLY A 117 -1.00 -12.02 7.07
C GLY A 117 -1.45 -13.46 7.31
N ASP A 118 -1.42 -14.23 6.23
CA ASP A 118 -1.84 -15.63 6.19
C ASP A 118 -0.79 -16.55 6.83
N PRO A 119 -1.18 -17.75 7.29
CA PRO A 119 -0.23 -18.79 7.64
C PRO A 119 0.56 -19.25 6.39
N PRO A 120 1.67 -19.99 6.55
CA PRO A 120 2.38 -20.58 5.43
C PRO A 120 1.44 -21.38 4.52
N ARG A 121 1.71 -21.37 3.20
CA ARG A 121 0.87 -22.07 2.22
C ARG A 121 0.74 -23.56 2.60
N GLY A 122 -0.49 -24.03 2.77
CA GLY A 122 -0.80 -25.41 3.17
C GLY A 122 -0.81 -25.64 4.68
N SER A 123 -0.69 -24.59 5.50
CA SER A 123 -0.83 -24.63 6.96
C SER A 123 -2.05 -23.82 7.40
N GLU A 124 -2.73 -24.26 8.45
CA GLU A 124 -3.73 -23.46 9.17
C GLU A 124 -3.13 -22.75 10.40
N LYS A 125 -1.87 -23.03 10.73
CA LYS A 125 -1.18 -22.51 11.91
C LYS A 125 -0.11 -21.50 11.53
N TRP A 126 -0.02 -20.42 12.31
CA TRP A 126 1.09 -19.47 12.28
C TRP A 126 2.28 -20.04 13.05
N GLY A 127 3.47 -19.86 12.48
CA GLY A 127 4.74 -20.08 13.16
C GLY A 127 5.56 -18.79 13.15
N ALA A 128 6.38 -18.59 14.18
CA ALA A 128 7.37 -17.53 14.15
C ALA A 128 8.34 -17.78 12.98
N THR A 129 8.59 -16.75 12.18
CA THR A 129 9.67 -16.79 11.19
C THR A 129 10.97 -16.48 11.93
N GLU A 130 12.06 -17.19 11.62
CA GLU A 130 13.36 -16.88 12.19
C GLU A 130 13.90 -15.55 11.62
N GLY A 131 14.36 -14.66 12.51
CA GLY A 131 14.79 -13.29 12.17
C GLY A 131 13.65 -12.27 12.24
#